data_AF-A0A973USL7-F1
#
_entry.id   AF-A0A973USL7-F1
#
_cell.length_a   1.000
_cell.length_b   1.000
_cell.length_c   1.000
_cell.angle_alpha   90.00
_cell.angle_beta   90.00
_cell.angle_gamma   90.00
#
_symmetry.space_group_name_H-M   'P 1'
#
loop_
_entity.id
_entity.type
_entity.pdbx_description
1 polymer ?
#
loop_
_entity_poly.entity_id
_entity_poly.type
_entity_poly.pdbx_seq_one_letter_code
_entity_poly.pdbx_strand_id
1 'polypeptide(L)'
;MGDLNGHAARPAGLVRVDLSIPDFIEAAADQLAQRVGHLDALINNSAVFDQTLREPVFTDDGHELFWVTNQLGPLPAHRRAQPTARRRG
;
A
#
# COMPACT_ATOMS: atom_id res chain seq x y z
N MET A 1 11.16 -8.04 -20.88
CA MET A 1 11.51 -7.13 -19.77
C MET A 1 12.62 -7.83 -18.99
N GLY A 2 13.83 -7.28 -18.95
CA GLY A 2 14.93 -7.88 -18.19
C GLY A 2 14.60 -7.90 -16.69
N ASP A 3 15.16 -8.86 -15.95
CA ASP A 3 15.04 -8.89 -14.49
C ASP A 3 15.79 -7.70 -13.89
N LEU A 4 15.09 -6.56 -13.79
CA LEU A 4 15.61 -5.32 -13.20
C LEU A 4 16.09 -5.55 -11.77
N ASN A 5 15.51 -6.52 -11.07
CA ASN A 5 15.87 -6.84 -9.69
C ASN A 5 17.13 -7.71 -9.62
N GLY A 6 17.33 -8.59 -10.60
CA GLY A 6 18.50 -9.47 -10.72
C GLY A 6 19.83 -8.75 -10.92
N HIS A 7 19.81 -7.47 -11.32
CA HIS A 7 21.00 -6.63 -11.47
C HIS A 7 21.17 -5.60 -10.34
N ALA A 8 20.24 -5.54 -9.36
CA ALA A 8 20.30 -4.57 -8.29
C ALA A 8 21.32 -4.99 -7.22
N ALA A 9 22.16 -4.04 -6.79
CA ALA A 9 23.06 -4.25 -5.64
C ALA A 9 22.29 -4.55 -4.34
N ARG A 10 21.04 -4.08 -4.26
CA ARG A 10 20.06 -4.44 -3.23
C ARG A 10 18.72 -4.74 -3.89
N PRO A 11 18.34 -6.01 -4.04
CA PRO A 11 17.06 -6.38 -4.62
C PRO A 11 15.90 -5.81 -3.81
N ALA A 12 14.89 -5.32 -4.51
CA ALA A 12 13.61 -4.95 -3.92
C ALA A 12 12.84 -6.19 -3.47
N GLY A 13 12.17 -6.08 -2.32
CA GLY A 13 11.15 -7.04 -1.88
C GLY A 13 9.77 -6.67 -2.41
N LEU A 14 8.90 -7.67 -2.56
CA LEU A 14 7.51 -7.46 -2.98
C LEU A 14 6.54 -7.87 -1.87
N VAL A 15 5.63 -6.96 -1.52
CA VAL A 15 4.42 -7.22 -0.74
C VAL A 15 3.26 -6.70 -1.60
N ARG A 16 2.29 -7.55 -1.89
CA ARG A 16 1.12 -7.18 -2.70
C ARG A 16 -0.01 -6.78 -1.77
N VAL A 17 -0.68 -5.67 -2.09
CA VAL A 17 -1.80 -5.14 -1.33
C VAL A 17 -2.84 -4.58 -2.29
N ASP A 18 -4.11 -4.79 -1.97
CA ASP A 18 -5.23 -4.06 -2.56
C ASP A 18 -5.67 -3.01 -1.55
N LEU A 19 -5.53 -1.72 -1.90
CA LEU A 19 -5.88 -0.62 -1.01
C LEU A 19 -7.39 -0.37 -0.89
N SER A 20 -8.21 -1.05 -1.71
CA SER A 20 -9.66 -1.00 -1.61
C SER A 20 -10.24 -1.97 -0.57
N ILE A 21 -9.42 -2.86 -0.01
CA ILE A 21 -9.83 -3.91 0.94
C ILE A 21 -9.06 -3.76 2.27
N PRO A 22 -9.71 -3.35 3.37
CA PRO A 22 -9.04 -3.11 4.66
C PRO A 22 -8.21 -4.28 5.18
N ASP A 23 -8.74 -5.50 5.13
CA ASP A 23 -8.04 -6.70 5.63
C ASP A 23 -6.73 -6.97 4.90
N PHE A 24 -6.65 -6.61 3.61
CA PHE A 24 -5.44 -6.77 2.81
C PHE A 24 -4.37 -5.75 3.24
N ILE A 25 -4.77 -4.55 3.64
CA ILE A 25 -3.87 -3.51 4.15
C ILE A 25 -3.26 -3.96 5.48
N GLU A 26 -4.09 -4.48 6.38
CA GLU A 26 -3.66 -5.01 7.68
C GLU A 26 -2.67 -6.17 7.51
N ALA A 27 -3.01 -7.14 6.65
CA ALA A 27 -2.13 -8.27 6.35
C ALA A 27 -0.81 -7.85 5.70
N ALA A 28 -0.83 -6.85 4.79
CA ALA A 28 0.37 -6.33 4.16
C ALA A 28 1.28 -5.59 5.16
N ALA A 29 0.69 -4.83 6.10
CA ALA A 29 1.43 -4.15 7.15
C ALA A 29 2.11 -5.16 8.11
N ASP A 30 1.41 -6.23 8.49
CA ASP A 30 1.98 -7.29 9.33
C ASP A 30 3.12 -8.02 8.60
N GLN A 31 2.95 -8.33 7.31
CA GLN A 31 4.02 -8.91 6.49
C GLN A 31 5.23 -7.97 6.37
N LEU A 32 5.00 -6.67 6.20
CA LEU A 32 6.08 -5.69 6.12
C LEU A 32 6.85 -5.64 7.45
N ALA A 33 6.15 -5.52 8.58
CA ALA A 33 6.76 -5.47 9.91
C ALA A 33 7.57 -6.74 10.27
N GLN A 34 7.17 -7.91 9.78
CA GLN A 34 7.94 -9.15 9.94
C GLN A 34 9.21 -9.18 9.09
N ARG A 35 9.22 -8.50 7.93
CA ARG A 35 10.34 -8.50 6.98
C ARG A 35 11.36 -7.41 7.25
N VAL A 36 10.92 -6.26 7.76
CA VAL A 36 11.80 -5.12 8.03
C VAL A 36 11.77 -4.75 9.51
N GLY A 37 12.94 -4.64 10.13
CA GLY A 37 13.04 -4.24 11.53
C GLY A 37 12.67 -2.77 11.78
N HIS A 38 12.73 -1.94 10.74
CA HIS A 38 12.42 -0.50 10.79
C HIS A 38 11.96 -0.02 9.41
N LEU A 39 11.07 0.98 9.38
CA LEU A 39 10.61 1.62 8.15
C LEU A 39 10.89 3.12 8.23
N ASP A 40 11.93 3.59 7.54
CA ASP A 40 12.30 5.02 7.59
C ASP A 40 11.32 5.92 6.81
N ALA A 41 10.68 5.39 5.75
CA ALA A 41 9.77 6.14 4.90
C ALA A 41 8.63 5.26 4.36
N LEU A 42 7.44 5.85 4.23
CA LEU A 42 6.29 5.28 3.53
C LEU A 42 5.86 6.26 2.43
N ILE A 43 5.72 5.78 1.20
CA ILE A 43 5.25 6.57 0.07
C ILE A 43 3.91 6.01 -0.38
N ASN A 44 2.83 6.73 -0.10
CA ASN A 44 1.50 6.42 -0.63
C ASN A 44 1.39 6.97 -2.05
N ASN A 45 1.83 6.18 -3.03
CA ASN A 45 1.82 6.57 -4.43
C ASN A 45 0.66 5.94 -5.23
N SER A 46 0.10 4.82 -4.76
CA SER A 46 -0.93 4.10 -5.49
C SER A 46 -2.19 4.96 -5.65
N ALA A 47 -2.75 4.96 -6.86
CA ALA A 47 -4.01 5.59 -7.17
C ALA A 47 -4.70 4.87 -8.32
N VAL A 48 -6.03 4.82 -8.28
CA VAL A 48 -6.89 4.60 -9.46
C VAL A 48 -7.24 5.96 -10.02
N PHE A 49 -6.97 6.16 -11.32
CA PHE A 49 -7.27 7.40 -12.02
C PHE A 49 -7.69 7.14 -13.47
N ASP A 50 -8.83 6.47 -13.62
CA ASP A 50 -9.47 6.26 -14.92
C ASP A 50 -10.40 7.43 -15.27
N GLN A 51 -9.93 8.33 -16.13
CA GLN A 51 -10.70 9.50 -16.58
C GLN A 51 -11.84 9.16 -17.56
N THR A 52 -11.95 7.90 -18.00
CA THR A 52 -13.02 7.47 -18.89
C THR A 52 -14.31 7.15 -18.16
N LEU A 53 -14.23 6.89 -16.85
CA LEU A 53 -15.40 6.63 -16.01
C LEU A 53 -16.32 7.85 -15.95
N ARG A 54 -17.60 7.62 -16.27
CA ARG A 54 -18.66 8.63 -16.24
C ARG A 54 -19.61 8.46 -15.07
N GLU A 55 -19.59 7.28 -14.46
CA GLU A 55 -20.40 6.89 -13.32
C GLU A 55 -19.47 6.31 -12.24
N PRO A 56 -19.80 6.47 -10.95
CA PRO A 56 -19.00 5.91 -9.86
C PRO A 56 -19.01 4.38 -9.90
N VAL A 57 -17.84 3.79 -9.64
CA VAL A 57 -17.67 2.34 -9.46
C VAL A 57 -17.57 2.08 -7.97
N PHE A 58 -18.21 1.01 -7.49
CA PHE A 58 -18.22 0.66 -6.08
C PHE A 58 -17.53 -0.69 -5.84
N THR A 59 -16.88 -0.83 -4.68
CA THR A 59 -16.41 -2.12 -4.17
C THR A 59 -17.59 -2.98 -3.72
N ASP A 60 -17.33 -4.27 -3.46
CA ASP A 60 -18.33 -5.20 -2.93
C ASP A 60 -18.90 -4.72 -1.57
N ASP A 61 -18.12 -3.98 -0.79
CA ASP A 61 -18.52 -3.36 0.47
C ASP A 61 -19.30 -2.04 0.31
N GLY A 62 -19.57 -1.61 -0.93
CA GLY A 62 -20.36 -0.43 -1.25
C GLY A 62 -19.63 0.90 -1.14
N HIS A 63 -18.29 0.90 -1.08
CA HIS A 63 -17.49 2.13 -1.10
C HIS A 63 -17.15 2.53 -2.53
N GLU A 64 -17.19 3.83 -2.83
CA GLU A 64 -16.76 4.33 -4.14
C GLU A 64 -15.25 4.06 -4.31
N LEU A 65 -14.87 3.50 -5.46
CA LEU A 65 -13.58 2.88 -5.73
C LEU A 65 -12.42 3.89 -5.67
N PHE A 66 -12.59 5.10 -6.21
CA PHE A 66 -11.55 6.12 -6.19
C PHE A 66 -11.31 6.61 -4.77
N TRP A 67 -12.38 6.87 -4.02
CA TRP A 67 -12.32 7.28 -2.62
C TRP A 67 -11.65 6.24 -1.76
N VAL A 68 -12.06 4.98 -1.86
CA VAL A 68 -11.49 3.92 -1.02
C VAL A 68 -10.02 3.68 -1.35
N THR A 69 -9.65 3.62 -2.64
CA THR A 69 -8.29 3.28 -3.05
C THR A 69 -7.30 4.42 -2.82
N ASN A 70 -7.69 5.66 -3.14
CA ASN A 70 -6.76 6.79 -3.18
C ASN A 70 -6.69 7.53 -1.85
N GLN A 71 -7.74 7.48 -1.04
CA GLN A 71 -7.85 8.28 0.19
C GLN A 71 -8.03 7.40 1.43
N LEU A 72 -9.01 6.49 1.44
CA LEU A 72 -9.33 5.73 2.65
C LEU A 72 -8.32 4.61 2.93
N GLY A 73 -7.78 3.95 1.91
CA GLY A 73 -6.78 2.88 2.04
C GLY A 73 -5.41 3.36 2.56
N PRO A 74 -4.86 4.49 2.06
CA PRO A 74 -3.60 5.05 2.57
C PRO A 74 -3.60 5.41 4.07
N LEU A 75 -4.77 5.78 4.63
CA LEU A 75 -4.87 6.21 6.03
C LEU A 75 -4.53 5.11 7.06
N PRO A 76 -5.16 3.91 7.05
CA PRO A 76 -4.79 2.80 7.92
C PRO A 76 -3.37 2.29 7.63
N ALA A 77 -2.94 2.28 6.35
CA ALA A 77 -1.56 1.92 5.98
C ALA A 77 -0.53 2.80 6.69
N HIS A 78 -0.74 4.12 6.67
CA HIS A 78 0.10 5.07 7.41
C HIS A 78 0.07 4.82 8.92
N ARG A 79 -1.12 4.64 9.51
CA ARG A 79 -1.26 4.38 10.95
C ARG A 79 -0.50 3.12 11.38
N ARG A 80 -0.58 2.04 10.61
CA ARG A 80 0.10 0.76 10.90
C ARG A 80 1.61 0.81 10.70
N ALA A 81 2.09 1.67 9.80
CA ALA A 81 3.51 1.87 9.56
C ALA A 81 4.22 2.72 10.65
N GLN A 82 3.49 3.60 11.34
CA GLN A 82 4.06 4.52 12.33
C GLN A 82 4.88 3.86 13.46
N PRO A 83 4.45 2.76 14.09
CA PRO A 83 5.21 2.13 15.17
C PRO A 83 6.59 1.64 14.71
N THR A 84 6.65 1.07 13.50
CA THR A 84 7.89 0.61 12.86
C THR A 84 8.79 1.78 12.47
N ALA A 85 8.23 2.96 12.19
CA ALA A 85 8.96 4.17 11.80
C ALA A 85 9.51 5.01 12.97
N ARG A 86 9.03 4.82 14.20
CA ARG A 86 9.38 5.69 15.35
C ARG A 86 10.59 5.26 16.18
N ARG A 87 11.39 4.29 15.73
CA ARG A 87 12.61 3.84 16.45
C ARG A 87 13.89 4.53 15.96
N ARG A 88 14.06 5.81 16.33
CA ARG A 88 15.40 6.41 16.50
C ARG A 88 15.37 7.32 17.73
N GLY A 89 15.91 6.80 18.82
CA GLY A 89 16.46 7.59 19.93
C GLY A 89 17.97 7.57 19.81
#